data_AF-A0A527ZWP4-F1
#
_entry.id   AF-A0A527ZWP4-F1
#
_cell.length_a   1.000
_cell.length_b   1.000
_cell.length_c   1.000
_cell.angle_alpha   90.00
_cell.angle_beta   90.00
_cell.angle_gamma   90.00
#
_symmetry.space_group_name_H-M   'P 1'
#
loop_
_entity.id
_entity.type
_entity.pdbx_description
1 polymer ?
#
loop_
_entity_poly.entity_id
_entity_poly.type
_entity_poly.pdbx_seq_one_letter_code
_entity_poly.pdbx_strand_id
1 'polypeptide(L)'
;MIAVQRFSRRTFGAFVTAFALGLMASSSPLIAQAGSPGAGKLPTKVPQGTVLRIGDPETQRALELSGLIDQLPFEVEWANISGGPQTIEAFRANALDVGSVADIPPIHATWTGLKVKIIAAKFRKDPIAHPIYQLGIAPGVVVKTLADLRGKRIAFSPGQAQGALVLRVLQAAGLKKQDVTLIELPSKGDAYPVALAGKQVDVAPIWGVLVKHYLHQYGAEGASTIPHGLRDDPAHLYA
;
A
#
# COMPACT_ATOMS: atom_id res chain seq x y z
N MET A 1 56.10 -3.66 20.60
CA MET A 1 56.54 -2.52 21.44
C MET A 1 56.05 -1.24 20.79
N ILE A 2 55.29 -0.42 21.53
CA ILE A 2 55.19 1.06 21.43
C ILE A 2 54.54 1.62 20.14
N ALA A 3 53.52 2.48 20.11
CA ALA A 3 52.75 3.18 21.14
C ALA A 3 51.35 3.57 20.60
N VAL A 4 50.37 3.48 21.49
CA VAL A 4 49.04 4.09 21.35
C VAL A 4 49.14 5.52 21.90
N GLN A 5 48.93 6.54 21.06
CA GLN A 5 48.83 7.92 21.52
C GLN A 5 47.44 8.20 22.10
N ARG A 6 47.39 8.38 23.41
CA ARG A 6 46.24 8.87 24.17
C ARG A 6 46.12 10.39 24.00
N PHE A 7 44.98 10.88 23.51
CA PHE A 7 44.65 12.30 23.58
C PHE A 7 43.96 12.62 24.91
N SER A 8 44.57 13.55 25.64
CA SER A 8 44.15 14.05 26.95
C SER A 8 43.07 15.12 26.80
N ARG A 9 42.06 15.06 27.67
CA ARG A 9 41.09 16.12 27.91
C ARG A 9 41.76 17.21 28.76
N ARG A 10 41.78 18.45 28.28
CA ARG A 10 41.65 19.65 29.13
C ARG A 10 41.29 20.91 28.33
N THR A 11 40.23 21.52 28.84
CA THR A 11 39.58 22.81 28.60
C THR A 11 40.48 24.05 28.61
N PHE A 12 40.16 25.03 27.76
CA PHE A 12 40.12 26.51 27.93
C PHE A 12 40.34 27.14 26.54
N GLY A 13 39.70 28.20 26.09
CA GLY A 13 38.65 29.06 26.62
C GLY A 13 38.11 29.92 25.47
N ALA A 14 37.09 30.70 25.81
CA ALA A 14 36.22 31.48 24.94
C ALA A 14 36.92 32.44 23.97
N PHE A 15 36.33 32.58 22.77
CA PHE A 15 36.18 33.87 22.11
C PHE A 15 34.74 34.02 21.62
N VAL A 16 34.09 35.04 22.15
CA VAL A 16 32.76 35.53 21.79
C VAL A 16 32.90 36.48 20.61
N THR A 17 32.09 36.30 19.58
CA THR A 17 31.63 37.41 18.73
C THR A 17 30.20 37.14 18.30
N ALA A 18 29.32 38.05 18.74
CA ALA A 18 27.91 38.07 18.44
C ALA A 18 27.66 38.57 17.01
N PHE A 19 26.72 37.95 16.30
CA PHE A 19 25.89 38.64 15.33
C PHE A 19 24.49 38.02 15.35
N ALA A 20 23.52 38.83 15.76
CA ALA A 20 22.11 38.52 15.77
C ALA A 20 21.54 38.59 14.35
N LEU A 21 20.55 37.77 14.01
CA LEU A 21 19.33 38.19 13.30
C LEU A 21 18.35 37.01 13.19
N GLY A 22 17.12 37.26 13.59
CA GLY A 22 16.06 36.27 13.69
C GLY A 22 15.56 35.77 12.33
N LEU A 23 15.07 34.54 12.34
CA LEU A 23 14.19 34.00 11.32
C LEU A 23 13.07 33.25 12.04
N MET A 24 11.91 33.90 12.10
CA MET A 24 10.64 33.23 12.30
C MET A 24 10.46 32.23 11.16
N ALA A 25 10.50 30.93 11.47
CA ALA A 25 10.11 29.91 10.53
C ALA A 25 8.57 29.90 10.45
N SER A 26 8.04 30.63 9.47
CA SER A 26 6.67 30.51 9.00
C SER A 26 6.40 29.07 8.56
N SER A 27 5.48 28.40 9.25
CA SER A 27 4.93 27.10 8.89
C SER A 27 4.06 27.25 7.63
N SER A 28 4.68 27.16 6.45
CA SER A 28 3.93 26.95 5.21
C SER A 28 3.63 25.45 5.07
N PRO A 29 2.37 25.04 4.84
CA PRO A 29 2.08 23.65 4.54
C PRO A 29 2.77 23.29 3.21
N LEU A 30 3.54 22.20 3.22
CA LEU A 30 4.02 21.58 1.98
C LEU A 30 2.81 21.12 1.17
N ILE A 31 2.37 21.94 0.23
CA ILE A 31 1.62 21.44 -0.93
C ILE A 31 2.67 20.71 -1.77
N ALA A 32 2.64 19.39 -1.75
CA ALA A 32 3.43 18.57 -2.65
C ALA A 32 3.01 18.92 -4.09
N GLN A 33 3.84 19.70 -4.78
CA GLN A 33 3.66 19.96 -6.19
C GLN A 33 3.99 18.67 -6.94
N ALA A 34 2.96 17.93 -7.33
CA ALA A 34 3.08 16.77 -8.20
C ALA A 34 3.49 17.25 -9.60
N GLY A 35 4.79 17.43 -9.78
CA GLY A 35 5.41 17.76 -11.05
C GLY A 35 6.90 17.65 -10.89
N SER A 36 7.54 16.73 -11.61
CA SER A 36 9.00 16.69 -11.69
C SER A 36 9.49 18.05 -12.20
N PRO A 37 10.38 18.75 -11.48
CA PRO A 37 10.99 19.97 -11.99
C PRO A 37 11.75 19.62 -13.28
N GLY A 38 11.20 19.98 -14.44
CA GLY A 38 11.81 19.71 -15.75
C GLY A 38 10.97 18.91 -16.74
N ALA A 39 9.76 18.43 -16.39
CA ALA A 39 8.85 17.94 -17.42
C ALA A 39 8.34 19.14 -18.23
N GLY A 40 8.75 19.25 -19.49
CA GLY A 40 8.15 20.21 -20.44
C GLY A 40 6.63 20.01 -20.56
N LYS A 41 5.97 20.82 -21.39
CA LYS A 41 4.52 20.66 -21.64
C LYS A 41 4.22 19.20 -22.03
N LEU A 42 3.29 18.57 -21.30
CA LEU A 42 2.84 17.22 -21.63
C LEU A 42 2.20 17.23 -23.03
N PRO A 43 2.44 16.20 -23.87
CA PRO A 43 1.75 16.07 -25.15
C PRO A 43 0.23 16.07 -24.97
N THR A 44 -0.48 16.85 -25.80
CA THR A 44 -1.95 16.93 -25.78
C THR A 44 -2.61 16.11 -26.88
N LYS A 45 -1.82 15.41 -27.70
CA LYS A 45 -2.29 14.54 -28.77
C LYS A 45 -1.72 13.15 -28.58
N VAL A 46 -2.56 12.15 -28.78
CA VAL A 46 -2.14 10.74 -28.83
C VAL A 46 -1.58 10.47 -30.23
N PRO A 47 -0.33 9.98 -30.36
CA PRO A 47 0.22 9.61 -31.66
C PRO A 47 -0.62 8.53 -32.36
N GLN A 48 -0.74 8.63 -33.69
CA GLN A 48 -1.42 7.61 -34.48
C GLN A 48 -0.72 6.26 -34.34
N GLY A 49 -1.49 5.17 -34.20
CA GLY A 49 -0.96 3.82 -34.03
C GLY A 49 -0.38 3.52 -32.64
N THR A 50 -0.69 4.35 -31.63
CA THR A 50 -0.34 4.05 -30.24
C THR A 50 -1.07 2.78 -29.79
N VAL A 51 -0.30 1.82 -29.29
CA VAL A 51 -0.78 0.59 -28.63
C VAL A 51 -0.23 0.59 -27.20
N LEU A 52 -1.09 0.35 -26.22
CA LEU A 52 -0.70 0.22 -24.80
C LEU A 52 -1.03 -1.17 -24.27
N ARG A 53 -0.08 -1.80 -23.58
CA ARG A 53 -0.30 -3.06 -22.86
C ARG A 53 -0.75 -2.75 -21.44
N ILE A 54 -2.01 -3.04 -21.13
CA ILE A 54 -2.64 -2.64 -19.86
C ILE A 54 -3.01 -3.86 -19.03
N GLY A 55 -2.49 -3.92 -17.81
CA GLY A 55 -2.82 -4.92 -16.78
C GLY A 55 -3.82 -4.36 -15.78
N ASP A 56 -5.11 -4.45 -16.11
CA ASP A 56 -6.23 -4.12 -15.22
C ASP A 56 -7.54 -4.81 -15.67
N PRO A 57 -7.73 -6.10 -15.36
CA PRO A 57 -8.94 -6.85 -15.76
C PRO A 57 -10.24 -6.23 -15.24
N GLU A 58 -10.22 -5.56 -14.08
CA GLU A 58 -11.41 -4.90 -13.53
C GLU A 58 -11.81 -3.70 -14.38
N THR A 59 -10.85 -2.84 -14.73
CA THR A 59 -11.12 -1.68 -15.60
C THR A 59 -11.45 -2.13 -17.02
N GLN A 60 -10.78 -3.15 -17.57
CA GLN A 60 -11.15 -3.73 -18.86
C GLN A 60 -12.64 -4.09 -18.87
N ARG A 61 -13.08 -4.86 -17.85
CA ARG A 61 -14.46 -5.30 -17.80
C ARG A 61 -15.45 -4.14 -17.63
N ALA A 62 -15.09 -3.12 -16.86
CA ALA A 62 -15.92 -1.93 -16.70
C ALA A 62 -16.06 -1.12 -18.01
N LEU A 63 -14.99 -1.01 -18.80
CA LEU A 63 -15.02 -0.34 -20.10
C LEU A 63 -15.84 -1.12 -21.13
N GLU A 64 -15.72 -2.46 -21.16
CA GLU A 64 -16.55 -3.34 -21.99
C GLU A 64 -18.03 -3.16 -21.68
N LEU A 65 -18.41 -3.22 -20.40
CA LEU A 65 -19.81 -3.12 -19.97
C LEU A 65 -20.42 -1.73 -20.20
N SER A 66 -19.60 -0.69 -20.26
CA SER A 66 -20.07 0.68 -20.51
C SER A 66 -20.06 1.08 -21.99
N GLY A 67 -19.44 0.29 -22.87
CA GLY A 67 -19.20 0.66 -24.26
C GLY A 67 -18.15 1.78 -24.44
N LEU A 68 -17.44 2.14 -23.36
CA LEU A 68 -16.35 3.11 -23.43
C LEU A 68 -15.06 2.50 -23.98
N ILE A 69 -14.95 1.17 -24.00
CA ILE A 69 -13.78 0.48 -24.55
C ILE A 69 -13.56 0.82 -26.04
N ASP A 70 -14.65 1.02 -26.79
CA ASP A 70 -14.62 1.35 -28.23
C ASP A 70 -14.37 2.85 -28.49
N GLN A 71 -14.25 3.66 -27.44
CA GLN A 71 -14.08 5.12 -27.52
C GLN A 71 -12.66 5.57 -27.14
N LEU A 72 -11.76 4.62 -26.89
CA LEU A 72 -10.37 4.94 -26.54
C LEU A 72 -9.64 5.54 -27.75
N PRO A 73 -8.84 6.61 -27.56
CA PRO A 73 -8.11 7.25 -28.66
C PRO A 73 -6.82 6.50 -29.06
N PHE A 74 -6.64 5.27 -28.59
CA PHE A 74 -5.51 4.38 -28.82
C PHE A 74 -5.96 2.93 -28.72
N GLU A 75 -5.14 2.03 -29.25
CA GLU A 75 -5.35 0.58 -29.14
C GLU A 75 -4.86 0.07 -27.78
N VAL A 76 -5.52 -0.95 -27.25
CA VAL A 76 -5.14 -1.59 -25.99
C VAL A 76 -4.94 -3.08 -26.16
N GLU A 77 -3.76 -3.56 -25.80
CA GLU A 77 -3.47 -4.96 -25.57
C GLU A 77 -3.73 -5.29 -24.08
N TRP A 78 -4.90 -5.87 -23.80
CA TRP A 78 -5.27 -6.21 -22.44
C TRP A 78 -4.52 -7.45 -21.95
N ALA A 79 -3.87 -7.33 -20.80
CA ALA A 79 -3.23 -8.45 -20.14
C ALA A 79 -4.01 -8.83 -18.88
N ASN A 80 -4.24 -10.14 -18.69
CA ASN A 80 -4.85 -10.67 -17.47
C ASN A 80 -3.84 -10.73 -16.30
N ILE A 81 -3.29 -9.57 -15.95
CA ILE A 81 -2.32 -9.39 -14.87
C ILE A 81 -2.90 -8.42 -13.85
N SER A 82 -2.90 -8.82 -12.59
CA SER A 82 -3.35 -7.99 -11.47
C SER A 82 -2.58 -8.31 -10.19
N GLY A 83 -2.60 -7.38 -9.25
CA GLY A 83 -1.92 -7.51 -7.97
C GLY A 83 -0.44 -7.16 -8.03
N GLY A 84 0.06 -6.58 -6.94
CA GLY A 84 1.37 -5.94 -6.87
C GLY A 84 2.54 -6.76 -7.43
N PRO A 85 2.77 -8.01 -6.98
CA PRO A 85 3.94 -8.77 -7.40
C PRO A 85 3.93 -9.07 -8.90
N GLN A 86 2.78 -9.50 -9.45
CA GLN A 86 2.69 -9.86 -10.87
C GLN A 86 2.85 -8.64 -11.77
N THR A 87 2.27 -7.51 -11.39
CA THR A 87 2.42 -6.27 -12.15
C THR A 87 3.88 -5.80 -12.15
N ILE A 88 4.60 -5.91 -11.03
CA ILE A 88 6.03 -5.57 -10.95
C ILE A 88 6.87 -6.48 -11.83
N GLU A 89 6.65 -7.80 -11.79
CA GLU A 89 7.38 -8.74 -12.66
C GLU A 89 7.08 -8.49 -14.14
N ALA A 90 5.83 -8.16 -14.49
CA ALA A 90 5.46 -7.82 -15.85
C ALA A 90 6.14 -6.54 -16.35
N PHE A 91 6.28 -5.51 -15.49
CA PHE A 91 7.08 -4.33 -15.84
C PHE A 91 8.56 -4.67 -16.06
N ARG A 92 9.16 -5.52 -15.20
CA ARG A 92 10.55 -5.98 -15.38
C ARG A 92 10.75 -6.73 -16.69
N ALA A 93 9.76 -7.53 -17.08
CA ALA A 93 9.76 -8.28 -18.32
C ALA A 93 9.40 -7.42 -19.55
N ASN A 94 9.14 -6.12 -19.37
CA ASN A 94 8.62 -5.23 -20.41
C ASN A 94 7.36 -5.80 -21.08
N ALA A 95 6.46 -6.40 -20.28
CA ALA A 95 5.20 -7.01 -20.73
C ALA A 95 3.97 -6.12 -20.47
N LEU A 96 4.13 -5.05 -19.68
CA LEU A 96 3.11 -4.04 -19.43
C LEU A 96 3.67 -2.64 -19.67
N ASP A 97 2.82 -1.76 -20.19
CA ASP A 97 3.06 -0.32 -20.24
C ASP A 97 2.29 0.40 -19.13
N VAL A 98 1.15 -0.13 -18.69
CA VAL A 98 0.36 0.41 -17.58
C VAL A 98 -0.16 -0.72 -16.69
N GLY A 99 -0.07 -0.53 -15.37
CA GLY A 99 -0.63 -1.42 -14.37
C GLY A 99 -1.54 -0.69 -13.39
N SER A 100 -2.51 -1.42 -12.83
CA SER A 100 -3.46 -0.92 -11.82
C SER A 100 -3.35 -1.70 -10.52
N VAL A 101 -2.97 -1.02 -9.45
CA VAL A 101 -2.67 -1.63 -8.15
C VAL A 101 -2.95 -0.65 -7.00
N ALA A 102 -2.86 -1.11 -5.75
CA ALA A 102 -2.92 -0.25 -4.58
C ALA A 102 -1.71 0.70 -4.44
N ASP A 103 -1.63 1.45 -3.35
CA ASP A 103 -0.54 2.39 -3.03
C ASP A 103 0.85 1.76 -2.88
N ILE A 104 0.97 0.60 -2.25
CA ILE A 104 2.29 0.04 -1.91
C ILE A 104 3.08 -0.48 -3.11
N PRO A 105 2.50 -1.21 -4.08
CA PRO A 105 3.29 -1.81 -5.15
C PRO A 105 4.06 -0.80 -6.04
N PRO A 106 3.50 0.35 -6.47
CA PRO A 106 4.25 1.35 -7.22
C PRO A 106 5.43 1.93 -6.42
N ILE A 107 5.24 2.16 -5.11
CA ILE A 107 6.31 2.62 -4.21
C ILE A 107 7.41 1.55 -4.13
N HIS A 108 7.02 0.29 -3.98
CA HIS A 108 7.96 -0.83 -3.94
C HIS A 108 8.71 -1.02 -5.28
N ALA A 109 8.03 -0.84 -6.40
CA ALA A 109 8.62 -0.87 -7.73
C ALA A 109 9.72 0.19 -7.87
N THR A 110 9.43 1.45 -7.52
CA THR A 110 10.43 2.53 -7.52
C THR A 110 11.59 2.24 -6.57
N TRP A 111 11.31 1.78 -5.34
CA TRP A 111 12.35 1.45 -4.36
C TRP A 111 13.30 0.35 -4.84
N THR A 112 12.78 -0.64 -5.59
CA THR A 112 13.57 -1.73 -6.17
C THR A 112 14.20 -1.40 -7.52
N GLY A 113 14.15 -0.13 -7.95
CA GLY A 113 14.87 0.37 -9.12
C GLY A 113 14.08 0.36 -10.43
N LEU A 114 12.79 0.01 -10.44
CA LEU A 114 11.97 0.17 -11.63
C LEU A 114 11.71 1.66 -11.90
N LYS A 115 11.87 2.06 -13.16
CA LYS A 115 11.62 3.44 -13.62
C LYS A 115 10.16 3.64 -13.98
N VAL A 116 9.29 3.54 -12.98
CA VAL A 116 7.84 3.74 -13.12
C VAL A 116 7.39 5.05 -12.49
N LYS A 117 6.23 5.56 -12.92
CA LYS A 117 5.57 6.76 -12.43
C LYS A 117 4.10 6.46 -12.15
N ILE A 118 3.58 6.97 -11.03
CA ILE A 118 2.14 7.03 -10.80
C ILE A 118 1.57 8.12 -11.72
N ILE A 119 0.66 7.73 -12.61
CA ILE A 119 0.06 8.63 -13.62
C ILE A 119 -1.39 8.97 -13.31
N ALA A 120 -2.07 8.16 -12.50
CA ALA A 120 -3.40 8.46 -11.99
C ALA A 120 -3.62 7.83 -10.62
N ALA A 121 -4.52 8.42 -9.84
CA ALA A 121 -4.98 7.88 -8.57
C ALA A 121 -6.52 7.90 -8.53
N LYS A 122 -7.11 6.84 -8.02
CA LYS A 122 -8.55 6.72 -7.75
C LYS A 122 -8.78 6.48 -6.26
N PHE A 123 -9.85 7.09 -5.76
CA PHE A 123 -10.23 7.05 -4.35
C PHE A 123 -11.74 6.82 -4.23
N ARG A 124 -12.17 6.24 -3.12
CA ARG A 124 -13.58 6.14 -2.74
C ARG A 124 -14.06 7.50 -2.24
N LYS A 125 -15.34 7.79 -2.49
CA LYS A 125 -15.99 9.06 -2.07
C LYS A 125 -15.98 9.25 -0.55
N ASP A 126 -16.29 8.19 0.18
CA ASP A 126 -16.19 8.13 1.65
C ASP A 126 -15.37 6.89 2.04
N PRO A 127 -14.04 7.01 2.09
CA PRO A 127 -13.17 5.85 2.22
C PRO A 127 -13.13 5.27 3.62
N ILE A 128 -13.50 6.05 4.66
CA ILE A 128 -13.54 5.56 6.03
C ILE A 128 -14.85 4.82 6.30
N ALA A 129 -15.98 5.33 5.79
CA ALA A 129 -17.27 4.63 5.91
C ALA A 129 -17.34 3.41 4.98
N HIS A 130 -16.56 3.40 3.90
CA HIS A 130 -16.49 2.32 2.93
C HIS A 130 -15.05 1.85 2.73
N PRO A 131 -14.44 1.15 3.70
CA PRO A 131 -13.10 0.63 3.54
C PRO A 131 -13.05 -0.52 2.53
N ILE A 132 -11.89 -0.77 1.95
CA ILE A 132 -11.63 -1.93 1.09
C ILE A 132 -11.55 -3.21 1.93
N TYR A 133 -10.95 -3.14 3.11
CA TYR A 133 -10.66 -4.29 3.95
C TYR A 133 -11.47 -4.27 5.26
N GLN A 134 -11.65 -5.45 5.85
CA GLN A 134 -12.01 -5.59 7.26
C GLN A 134 -11.04 -6.56 7.94
N LEU A 135 -10.87 -6.45 9.25
CA LEU A 135 -10.07 -7.42 10.00
C LEU A 135 -10.95 -8.64 10.27
N GLY A 136 -10.72 -9.72 9.53
CA GLY A 136 -11.31 -11.01 9.80
C GLY A 136 -10.67 -11.67 11.01
N ILE A 137 -11.49 -12.32 11.84
CA ILE A 137 -11.14 -12.95 13.11
C ILE A 137 -11.47 -14.43 13.03
N ALA A 138 -10.50 -15.28 13.36
CA ALA A 138 -10.62 -16.73 13.27
C ALA A 138 -11.73 -17.30 14.18
N PRO A 139 -12.37 -18.43 13.82
CA PRO A 139 -13.37 -19.08 14.66
C PRO A 139 -12.89 -19.34 16.09
N GLY A 140 -13.65 -18.87 17.07
CA GLY A 140 -13.34 -19.02 18.50
C GLY A 140 -12.31 -18.03 19.06
N VAL A 141 -11.78 -17.11 18.24
CA VAL A 141 -10.95 -16.00 18.70
C VAL A 141 -11.83 -14.80 19.04
N VAL A 142 -11.56 -14.15 20.17
CA VAL A 142 -12.28 -12.93 20.57
C VAL A 142 -11.40 -11.71 20.37
N VAL A 143 -11.81 -10.83 19.45
CA VAL A 143 -11.23 -9.52 19.17
C VAL A 143 -12.40 -8.58 18.91
N LYS A 144 -12.58 -7.56 19.75
CA LYS A 144 -13.69 -6.58 19.64
C LYS A 144 -13.18 -5.18 19.31
N THR A 145 -11.94 -4.89 19.69
CA THR A 145 -11.28 -3.61 19.48
C THR A 145 -9.87 -3.82 18.93
N LEU A 146 -9.27 -2.77 18.38
CA LEU A 146 -7.89 -2.85 17.89
C LEU A 146 -6.87 -3.13 19.02
N ALA A 147 -7.18 -2.80 20.27
CA ALA A 147 -6.31 -3.11 21.41
C ALA A 147 -6.23 -4.63 21.69
N ASP A 148 -7.27 -5.39 21.33
CA ASP A 148 -7.33 -6.84 21.51
C ASP A 148 -6.39 -7.61 20.55
N LEU A 149 -5.79 -6.90 19.58
CA LEU A 149 -4.77 -7.45 18.68
C LEU A 149 -3.49 -7.84 19.42
N ARG A 150 -3.23 -7.28 20.61
CA ARG A 150 -2.06 -7.65 21.42
C ARG A 150 -2.04 -9.16 21.67
N GLY A 151 -0.88 -9.77 21.43
CA GLY A 151 -0.64 -11.20 21.56
C GLY A 151 -1.27 -12.08 20.46
N LYS A 152 -1.92 -11.49 19.44
CA LYS A 152 -2.53 -12.24 18.35
C LYS A 152 -1.53 -12.54 17.24
N ARG A 153 -1.76 -13.65 16.53
CA ARG A 153 -1.12 -13.99 15.27
C ARG A 153 -1.85 -13.29 14.14
N ILE A 154 -1.17 -12.39 13.42
CA ILE A 154 -1.78 -11.55 12.40
C ILE A 154 -1.15 -11.86 11.04
N ALA A 155 -1.97 -12.19 10.04
CA ALA A 155 -1.49 -12.37 8.68
C ALA A 155 -0.91 -11.05 8.14
N PHE A 156 0.27 -11.13 7.53
CA PHE A 156 1.03 -9.99 7.06
C PHE A 156 1.62 -10.29 5.68
N SER A 157 1.42 -9.42 4.69
CA SER A 157 2.04 -9.55 3.37
C SER A 157 3.04 -8.41 3.16
N PRO A 158 4.36 -8.66 3.33
CA PRO A 158 5.38 -7.66 3.10
C PRO A 158 5.30 -7.07 1.68
N GLY A 159 5.42 -5.74 1.56
CA GLY A 159 5.40 -5.06 0.25
C GLY A 159 4.03 -5.00 -0.44
N GLN A 160 2.95 -5.39 0.24
CA GLN A 160 1.56 -5.26 -0.24
C GLN A 160 0.75 -4.27 0.63
N ALA A 161 -0.37 -3.79 0.08
CA ALA A 161 -1.29 -2.90 0.79
C ALA A 161 -1.82 -3.51 2.09
N GLN A 162 -2.14 -4.81 2.09
CA GLN A 162 -2.59 -5.53 3.28
C GLN A 162 -1.54 -5.52 4.41
N GLY A 163 -0.26 -5.69 4.07
CA GLY A 163 0.82 -5.61 5.06
C GLY A 163 0.96 -4.20 5.62
N ALA A 164 0.97 -3.18 4.76
CA ALA A 164 1.01 -1.79 5.21
C ALA A 164 -0.20 -1.41 6.07
N LEU A 165 -1.40 -1.89 5.72
CA LEU A 165 -2.61 -1.71 6.51
C LEU A 165 -2.46 -2.31 7.91
N VAL A 166 -1.95 -3.54 8.03
CA VAL A 166 -1.71 -4.16 9.35
C VAL A 166 -0.79 -3.29 10.20
N LEU A 167 0.30 -2.78 9.65
CA LEU A 167 1.22 -1.90 10.40
C LEU A 167 0.55 -0.60 10.85
N ARG A 168 -0.26 0.01 9.99
CA ARG A 168 -1.03 1.22 10.32
C ARG A 168 -2.11 0.95 11.37
N VAL A 169 -2.74 -0.21 11.33
CA VAL A 169 -3.71 -0.67 12.35
C VAL A 169 -3.04 -0.83 13.70
N LEU A 170 -1.86 -1.48 13.75
CA LEU A 170 -1.10 -1.61 14.99
C LEU A 170 -0.73 -0.22 15.55
N GLN A 171 -0.24 0.67 14.69
CA GLN A 171 0.08 2.04 15.09
C GLN A 171 -1.15 2.77 15.66
N ALA A 172 -2.31 2.67 15.00
CA ALA A 172 -3.55 3.28 15.48
C ALA A 172 -4.03 2.68 16.82
N ALA A 173 -3.71 1.42 17.08
CA ALA A 173 -3.98 0.74 18.35
C ALA A 173 -2.97 1.06 19.46
N GLY A 174 -1.92 1.85 19.17
CA GLY A 174 -0.80 2.06 20.09
C GLY A 174 0.08 0.82 20.30
N LEU A 175 0.01 -0.15 19.38
CA LEU A 175 0.77 -1.39 19.39
C LEU A 175 2.01 -1.29 18.49
N LYS A 176 3.04 -2.05 18.85
CA LYS A 176 4.25 -2.25 18.07
C LYS A 176 4.30 -3.67 17.53
N LYS A 177 5.20 -3.93 16.57
CA LYS A 177 5.32 -5.26 15.93
C LYS A 177 5.58 -6.38 16.94
N GLN A 178 6.35 -6.11 17.99
CA GLN A 178 6.66 -7.06 19.07
C GLN A 178 5.48 -7.36 19.99
N ASP A 179 4.41 -6.56 19.95
CA ASP A 179 3.20 -6.81 20.75
C ASP A 179 2.30 -7.87 20.11
N VAL A 180 2.63 -8.35 18.90
CA VAL A 180 1.88 -9.32 18.11
C VAL A 180 2.83 -10.33 17.44
N THR A 181 2.28 -11.38 16.84
CA THR A 181 3.06 -12.29 15.98
C THR A 181 2.64 -12.08 14.54
N LEU A 182 3.47 -11.45 13.71
CA LEU A 182 3.19 -11.29 12.29
C LEU A 182 3.53 -12.60 11.56
N ILE A 183 2.54 -13.19 10.90
CA ILE A 183 2.69 -14.41 10.09
C ILE A 183 2.72 -14.01 8.62
N GLU A 184 3.87 -14.19 7.98
CA GLU A 184 4.03 -13.83 6.57
C GLU A 184 3.25 -14.78 5.67
N LEU A 185 2.29 -14.21 4.93
CA LEU A 185 1.43 -14.95 4.00
C LEU A 185 1.17 -14.11 2.75
N PRO A 186 1.13 -14.71 1.55
CA PRO A 186 0.70 -14.02 0.35
C PRO A 186 -0.77 -13.61 0.50
N SER A 187 -1.10 -12.35 0.19
CA SER A 187 -2.46 -11.81 0.31
C SER A 187 -3.32 -12.00 -0.94
N LYS A 188 -2.99 -13.00 -1.77
CA LYS A 188 -3.62 -13.25 -3.06
C LYS A 188 -4.80 -14.22 -2.91
N GLY A 189 -5.88 -13.98 -3.64
CA GLY A 189 -7.06 -14.84 -3.60
C GLY A 189 -7.66 -14.96 -2.20
N ASP A 190 -7.93 -16.18 -1.77
CA ASP A 190 -8.58 -16.55 -0.50
C ASP A 190 -7.59 -16.99 0.60
N ALA A 191 -6.28 -16.79 0.40
CA ALA A 191 -5.24 -17.25 1.33
C ALA A 191 -5.49 -16.81 2.80
N TYR A 192 -5.97 -15.58 3.00
CA TYR A 192 -6.24 -15.04 4.34
C TYR A 192 -7.51 -15.65 4.99
N PRO A 193 -8.68 -15.67 4.32
CA PRO A 193 -9.83 -16.45 4.77
C PRO A 193 -9.50 -17.91 5.13
N VAL A 194 -8.72 -18.60 4.28
CA VAL A 194 -8.31 -19.99 4.52
C VAL A 194 -7.40 -20.11 5.76
N ALA A 195 -6.42 -19.22 5.91
CA ALA A 195 -5.53 -19.22 7.07
C ALA A 195 -6.29 -18.93 8.39
N LEU A 196 -7.31 -18.06 8.35
CA LEU A 196 -8.18 -17.80 9.50
C LEU A 196 -9.06 -19.01 9.84
N ALA A 197 -9.71 -19.62 8.85
CA ALA A 197 -10.54 -20.79 9.04
C ALA A 197 -9.74 -21.97 9.62
N GLY A 198 -8.53 -22.19 9.10
CA GLY A 198 -7.58 -23.19 9.62
C GLY A 198 -6.87 -22.78 10.91
N LYS A 199 -7.20 -21.63 11.51
CA LYS A 199 -6.59 -21.08 12.74
C LYS A 199 -5.06 -21.00 12.68
N GLN A 200 -4.50 -20.82 11.49
CA GLN A 200 -3.06 -20.57 11.29
C GLN A 200 -2.70 -19.15 11.73
N VAL A 201 -3.65 -18.23 11.58
CA VAL A 201 -3.63 -16.87 12.11
C VAL A 201 -4.92 -16.59 12.88
N ASP A 202 -4.87 -15.63 13.78
CA ASP A 202 -6.02 -15.19 14.58
C ASP A 202 -6.76 -14.04 13.90
N VAL A 203 -6.01 -13.18 13.18
CA VAL A 203 -6.52 -11.98 12.52
C VAL A 203 -5.89 -11.81 11.13
N ALA A 204 -6.68 -11.38 10.14
CA ALA A 204 -6.15 -11.02 8.81
C ALA A 204 -7.01 -9.93 8.15
N PRO A 205 -6.42 -9.00 7.36
CA PRO A 205 -7.20 -8.05 6.58
C PRO A 205 -7.83 -8.74 5.35
N ILE A 206 -9.13 -9.02 5.40
CA ILE A 206 -9.88 -9.65 4.32
C ILE A 206 -10.45 -8.58 3.38
N TRP A 207 -10.33 -8.80 2.07
CA TRP A 207 -10.76 -7.88 1.03
C TRP A 207 -12.27 -7.97 0.75
N GLY A 208 -12.95 -6.82 0.70
CA GLY A 208 -14.21 -6.60 0.00
C GLY A 208 -15.20 -7.76 0.06
N VAL A 209 -15.46 -8.39 -1.09
CA VAL A 209 -16.47 -9.46 -1.21
C VAL A 209 -16.14 -10.70 -0.38
N LEU A 210 -14.85 -10.96 -0.12
CA LEU A 210 -14.42 -12.11 0.68
C LEU A 210 -14.85 -11.98 2.14
N VAL A 211 -15.11 -10.76 2.64
CA VAL A 211 -15.68 -10.55 3.99
C VAL A 211 -17.03 -11.26 4.11
N LYS A 212 -17.91 -11.06 3.12
CA LYS A 212 -19.23 -11.70 3.11
C LYS A 212 -19.12 -13.22 2.95
N HIS A 213 -18.25 -13.68 2.07
CA HIS A 213 -18.04 -15.13 1.86
C HIS A 213 -17.50 -15.79 3.14
N TYR A 214 -16.51 -15.17 3.79
CA TYR A 214 -15.91 -15.65 5.02
C TYR A 214 -16.93 -15.77 6.15
N LEU A 215 -17.74 -14.74 6.37
CA LEU A 215 -18.79 -14.75 7.39
C LEU A 215 -19.91 -15.75 7.07
N HIS A 216 -20.31 -15.87 5.81
CA HIS A 216 -21.29 -16.86 5.39
C HIS A 216 -20.81 -18.29 5.64
N GLN A 217 -19.54 -18.57 5.32
CA GLN A 217 -18.98 -19.91 5.42
C GLN A 217 -18.62 -20.31 6.85
N TYR A 218 -18.03 -19.42 7.64
CA TYR A 218 -17.44 -19.75 8.94
C TYR A 218 -18.08 -19.02 10.13
N GLY A 219 -19.08 -18.15 9.89
CA GLY A 219 -19.75 -17.39 10.96
C GLY A 219 -20.44 -18.28 11.99
N ALA A 220 -21.02 -19.41 11.56
CA ALA A 220 -21.63 -20.39 12.47
C ALA A 220 -20.62 -21.05 13.41
N GLU A 221 -19.33 -21.07 13.05
CA GLU A 221 -18.24 -21.57 13.88
C GLU A 221 -17.65 -20.48 14.78
N GLY A 222 -18.20 -19.28 14.75
CA GLY A 222 -17.75 -18.13 15.54
C GLY A 222 -16.70 -17.26 14.85
N ALA A 223 -16.53 -17.37 13.52
CA ALA A 223 -15.78 -16.37 12.77
C ALA A 223 -16.47 -15.01 12.84
N SER A 224 -15.69 -13.94 12.86
CA SER A 224 -16.23 -12.57 12.88
C SER A 224 -15.32 -11.60 12.14
N THR A 225 -15.74 -10.35 12.01
CA THR A 225 -14.89 -9.25 11.54
C THR A 225 -15.05 -8.02 12.42
N ILE A 226 -14.02 -7.15 12.43
CA ILE A 226 -14.12 -5.81 13.01
C ILE A 226 -13.64 -4.74 12.01
N PRO A 227 -14.23 -3.52 12.03
CA PRO A 227 -13.71 -2.41 11.25
C PRO A 227 -12.37 -1.93 11.83
N HIS A 228 -11.50 -1.38 10.97
CA HIS A 228 -10.22 -0.80 11.40
C HIS A 228 -10.24 0.74 11.49
N GLY A 229 -11.23 1.41 10.90
CA GLY A 229 -11.40 2.87 11.02
C GLY A 229 -10.31 3.71 10.34
N LEU A 230 -9.55 3.14 9.41
CA LEU A 230 -8.48 3.82 8.67
C LEU A 230 -8.82 3.90 7.19
N ARG A 231 -8.26 4.89 6.50
CA ARG A 231 -8.32 4.96 5.03
C ARG A 231 -7.42 3.89 4.38
N ASP A 232 -7.97 3.06 3.49
CA ASP A 232 -7.27 1.93 2.84
C ASP A 232 -7.58 1.80 1.33
N ASP A 233 -8.18 2.85 0.76
CA ASP A 233 -8.74 2.87 -0.59
C ASP A 233 -7.83 3.34 -1.76
N PRO A 234 -6.63 3.91 -1.57
CA PRO A 234 -5.85 4.38 -2.70
C PRO A 234 -5.53 3.28 -3.71
N ALA A 235 -5.95 3.49 -4.96
CA ALA A 235 -5.53 2.69 -6.10
C ALA A 235 -4.95 3.61 -7.18
N HIS A 236 -3.96 3.10 -7.91
CA HIS A 236 -3.11 3.88 -8.80
C HIS A 236 -2.98 3.19 -10.14
N LEU A 237 -2.99 4.00 -11.20
CA LEU A 237 -2.39 3.62 -12.47
C LEU A 237 -0.94 4.06 -12.45
N TYR A 238 -0.05 3.16 -12.83
CA TYR A 238 1.37 3.46 -12.95
C TYR A 238 1.96 2.85 -14.21
N ALA A 239 2.98 3.51 -14.74
CA ALA A 239 3.61 3.25 -16.04
C ALA A 239 5.11 3.48 -15.97
#